data_AF-A0A0W8F761-F1
#
_entry.id   AF-A0A0W8F761-F1
#
_cell.length_a   1.000
_cell.length_b   1.000
_cell.length_c   1.000
_cell.angle_alpha   90.00
_cell.angle_beta   90.00
_cell.angle_gamma   90.00
#
_symmetry.space_group_name_H-M   'P 1'
#
loop_
_entity.id
_entity.type
_entity.pdbx_description
1 polymer ?
#
loop_
_entity_poly.entity_id
_entity_poly.type
_entity_poly.pdbx_seq_one_letter_code
_entity_poly.pdbx_strand_id
1 'polypeptide(L)'
;MQYEMIPLEAGESDAAAFYGLQVVTDNSTWARVVITEYKELIDSTIAPQKTITVLNAAVNGFNVTSVEDTVIDGKEGYVASGVPFPGITSIPADTQLFEAVYWLDSEECECGPVSVGTTSVAISSTYPEDVTMNLINSLKIVKGEAAAVVGEQVLPPE
;
A
#
# COMPACT_ATOMS: atom_id res chain seq x y z
N MET A 1 -11.63 -19.33 8.78
CA MET A 1 -10.63 -19.00 7.76
C MET A 1 -9.28 -18.94 8.46
N GLN A 2 -8.28 -19.62 7.92
CA GLN A 2 -6.90 -19.52 8.39
C GLN A 2 -6.23 -18.48 7.50
N TYR A 3 -5.57 -17.49 8.09
CA TYR A 3 -4.78 -16.50 7.37
C TYR A 3 -3.33 -16.63 7.81
N GLU A 4 -2.42 -16.25 6.93
CA GLU A 4 -1.00 -16.15 7.22
C GLU A 4 -0.56 -14.69 7.05
N MET A 5 0.15 -14.18 8.04
CA MET A 5 0.79 -12.86 7.98
C MET A 5 2.25 -13.05 7.64
N ILE A 6 2.67 -12.44 6.54
CA ILE A 6 4.00 -12.55 5.97
C ILE A 6 4.60 -11.14 5.97
N PRO A 7 5.52 -10.84 6.91
CA PRO A 7 6.35 -9.65 6.80
C PRO A 7 7.13 -9.72 5.49
N LEU A 8 7.06 -8.67 4.68
CA LEU A 8 7.89 -8.55 3.49
C LEU A 8 9.27 -8.06 3.93
N GLU A 9 10.32 -8.58 3.29
CA GLU A 9 11.68 -8.16 3.57
C GLU A 9 11.79 -6.65 3.36
N ALA A 10 12.28 -5.95 4.39
CA ALA A 10 12.53 -4.52 4.29
C ALA A 10 13.64 -4.29 3.27
N GLY A 11 13.41 -3.34 2.37
CA GLY A 11 14.35 -3.00 1.31
C GLY A 11 14.86 -1.58 1.48
N GLU A 12 16.06 -1.33 0.97
CA GLU A 12 16.57 0.03 0.81
C GLU A 12 17.13 0.18 -0.61
N SER A 13 16.87 1.34 -1.19
CA SER A 13 17.42 1.80 -2.45
C SER A 13 18.11 3.14 -2.25
N ASP A 14 18.74 3.65 -3.31
CA ASP A 14 19.34 5.00 -3.27
C ASP A 14 18.30 6.09 -3.00
N ALA A 15 17.02 5.87 -3.37
CA ALA A 15 15.96 6.87 -3.25
C ALA A 15 15.05 6.70 -2.01
N ALA A 16 14.88 5.47 -1.51
CA ALA A 16 13.89 5.17 -0.48
C ALA A 16 14.16 3.86 0.28
N ALA A 17 13.62 3.76 1.50
CA ALA A 17 13.41 2.52 2.23
C ALA A 17 11.96 2.02 2.06
N PHE A 18 11.77 0.70 2.09
CA PHE A 18 10.49 0.04 1.88
C PHE A 18 10.22 -0.94 3.00
N TYR A 19 8.99 -0.93 3.50
CA TYR A 19 8.50 -1.87 4.51
C TYR A 19 7.20 -2.46 4.01
N GLY A 20 6.95 -3.74 4.29
CA GLY A 20 5.72 -4.35 3.84
C GLY A 20 5.20 -5.45 4.73
N LEU A 21 3.89 -5.63 4.68
CA LEU A 21 3.17 -6.72 5.32
C LEU A 21 2.20 -7.28 4.31
N GLN A 22 2.15 -8.59 4.17
CA GLN A 22 1.18 -9.28 3.35
C GLN A 22 0.36 -10.24 4.22
N VAL A 23 -0.95 -10.26 3.99
CA VAL A 23 -1.88 -11.20 4.60
C VAL A 23 -2.46 -12.06 3.49
N VAL A 24 -2.23 -13.37 3.54
CA VAL A 24 -2.76 -14.32 2.56
C VAL A 24 -3.77 -15.26 3.22
N THR A 25 -4.87 -15.53 2.53
CA THR A 25 -5.82 -16.59 2.93
C THR A 25 -5.68 -17.80 2.00
N ASP A 26 -5.34 -17.56 0.74
CA ASP A 26 -5.03 -18.57 -0.27
C ASP A 26 -4.11 -17.97 -1.36
N ASN A 27 -3.88 -18.71 -2.45
CA ASN A 27 -2.99 -18.30 -3.53
C ASN A 27 -3.50 -17.10 -4.38
N SER A 28 -4.79 -16.80 -4.31
CA SER A 28 -5.46 -15.73 -5.06
C SER A 28 -6.01 -14.60 -4.19
N THR A 29 -6.25 -14.87 -2.91
CA THR A 29 -6.89 -13.95 -1.97
C THR A 29 -5.89 -13.41 -0.95
N TRP A 30 -5.57 -12.12 -1.06
CA TRP A 30 -4.56 -11.47 -0.24
C TRP A 30 -4.83 -9.98 -0.02
N ALA A 31 -4.15 -9.42 0.97
CA ALA A 31 -3.97 -7.99 1.15
C ALA A 31 -2.50 -7.70 1.41
N ARG A 32 -2.01 -6.57 0.92
CA ARG A 32 -0.63 -6.12 1.12
C ARG A 32 -0.65 -4.66 1.50
N VAL A 33 0.13 -4.30 2.51
CA VAL A 33 0.45 -2.93 2.87
C VAL A 33 1.92 -2.73 2.56
N VAL A 34 2.24 -1.70 1.79
CA VAL A 34 3.61 -1.26 1.51
C VAL A 34 3.76 0.18 1.96
N ILE A 35 4.77 0.43 2.77
CA ILE A 35 5.15 1.77 3.22
C ILE A 35 6.47 2.10 2.54
N THR A 36 6.53 3.25 1.87
CA THR A 36 7.77 3.74 1.25
C THR A 36 8.18 5.03 1.95
N GLU A 37 9.40 5.05 2.48
CA GLU A 37 10.03 6.21 3.10
C GLU A 37 11.14 6.73 2.18
N TYR A 38 10.85 7.82 1.47
CA TYR A 38 11.78 8.50 0.58
C TYR A 38 12.82 9.31 1.37
N LYS A 39 14.05 9.32 0.87
CA LYS A 39 15.16 10.07 1.50
C LYS A 39 15.06 11.59 1.28
N GLU A 40 14.26 12.01 0.30
CA GLU A 40 14.01 13.40 -0.06
C GLU A 40 12.50 13.64 -0.16
N LEU A 41 12.10 14.92 -0.10
CA LEU A 41 10.73 15.33 -0.38
C LEU A 41 10.42 15.05 -1.85
N ILE A 42 9.36 14.28 -2.11
CA ILE A 42 8.87 14.02 -3.46
C ILE A 42 7.44 14.49 -3.63
N ASP A 43 7.00 14.59 -4.89
CA ASP A 43 5.63 14.98 -5.23
C ASP A 43 4.62 13.98 -4.66
N SER A 44 3.85 14.44 -3.67
CA SER A 44 2.80 13.70 -2.99
C SER A 44 1.39 14.08 -3.49
N THR A 45 1.30 14.88 -4.56
CA THR A 45 0.03 15.31 -5.15
C THR A 45 -0.77 14.10 -5.64
N ILE A 46 -2.03 13.99 -5.22
CA ILE A 46 -2.88 12.82 -5.49
C ILE A 46 -3.14 12.59 -6.99
N ALA A 47 -3.36 13.65 -7.77
CA ALA A 47 -3.79 13.51 -9.16
C ALA A 47 -2.78 12.77 -10.07
N PRO A 48 -1.46 13.10 -10.05
CA PRO A 48 -0.44 12.28 -10.72
C PRO A 48 -0.40 10.83 -10.23
N GLN A 49 -0.52 10.61 -8.92
CA GLN A 49 -0.43 9.27 -8.32
C GLN A 49 -1.54 8.34 -8.83
N LYS A 50 -2.78 8.84 -8.95
CA LYS A 50 -3.88 8.08 -9.56
C LYS A 50 -3.56 7.57 -10.96
N THR A 51 -2.90 8.40 -11.78
CA THR A 51 -2.49 8.02 -13.14
C THR A 51 -1.45 6.90 -13.09
N ILE A 52 -0.50 6.98 -12.15
CA ILE A 52 0.52 5.95 -11.94
C ILE A 52 -0.14 4.63 -11.49
N THR A 53 -1.07 4.66 -10.54
CA THR A 53 -1.81 3.46 -10.11
C THR A 53 -2.58 2.81 -11.26
N VAL A 54 -3.26 3.60 -12.11
CA VAL A 54 -3.93 3.04 -13.30
C VAL A 54 -2.95 2.34 -14.25
N LEU A 55 -1.79 2.95 -14.50
CA LEU A 55 -0.76 2.36 -15.34
C LEU A 55 -0.16 1.09 -14.72
N ASN A 56 0.13 1.10 -13.42
CA ASN A 56 0.65 -0.04 -12.69
C ASN A 56 -0.34 -1.21 -12.69
N ALA A 57 -1.62 -0.95 -12.45
CA ALA A 57 -2.67 -1.97 -12.54
C ALA A 57 -2.70 -2.58 -13.95
N ALA A 58 -2.61 -1.75 -15.00
CA ALA A 58 -2.61 -2.22 -16.37
C ALA A 58 -1.39 -3.12 -16.68
N VAL A 59 -0.20 -2.74 -16.23
CA VAL A 59 1.02 -3.57 -16.34
C VAL A 59 0.86 -4.91 -15.63
N ASN A 60 0.13 -4.93 -14.52
CA ASN A 60 -0.17 -6.14 -13.75
C ASN A 60 -1.39 -6.94 -14.27
N GLY A 61 -1.95 -6.56 -15.42
CA GLY A 61 -3.04 -7.30 -16.07
C GLY A 61 -4.45 -6.92 -15.60
N PHE A 62 -4.62 -5.81 -14.90
CA PHE A 62 -5.92 -5.31 -14.44
C PHE A 62 -6.36 -4.07 -15.22
N ASN A 63 -7.65 -4.04 -15.58
CA ASN A 63 -8.35 -2.88 -16.06
C ASN A 63 -8.98 -2.13 -14.88
N VAL A 64 -8.52 -0.93 -14.59
CA VAL A 64 -9.11 -0.08 -13.53
C VAL A 64 -10.50 0.38 -13.96
N THR A 65 -11.49 0.14 -13.11
CA THR A 65 -12.91 0.45 -13.33
C THR A 65 -13.37 1.68 -12.57
N SER A 66 -12.74 2.01 -11.44
CA SER A 66 -13.01 3.24 -10.69
C SER A 66 -11.76 3.75 -9.99
N VAL A 67 -11.72 5.07 -9.76
CA VAL A 67 -10.74 5.74 -8.90
C VAL A 67 -11.49 6.84 -8.14
N GLU A 68 -11.56 6.70 -6.82
CA GLU A 68 -12.36 7.57 -5.96
C GLU A 68 -11.49 8.21 -4.88
N ASP A 69 -11.62 9.53 -4.71
CA ASP A 69 -10.98 10.23 -3.60
C ASP A 69 -11.66 9.87 -2.27
N THR A 70 -10.85 9.72 -1.24
CA THR A 70 -11.33 9.40 0.10
C THR A 70 -10.35 9.88 1.16
N VAL A 71 -10.71 9.67 2.43
CA VAL A 71 -9.86 9.96 3.57
C VAL A 71 -9.40 8.63 4.19
N ILE A 72 -8.10 8.42 4.29
CA ILE A 72 -7.47 7.20 4.83
C ILE A 72 -6.58 7.62 5.99
N ASP A 73 -6.81 7.06 7.18
CA ASP A 73 -6.10 7.44 8.42
C ASP A 73 -6.08 8.97 8.68
N GLY A 74 -7.18 9.66 8.31
CA GLY A 74 -7.30 11.12 8.45
C GLY A 74 -6.52 11.94 7.42
N LYS A 75 -5.93 11.30 6.42
CA LYS A 75 -5.18 11.92 5.33
C LYS A 75 -5.95 11.82 4.02
N GLU A 76 -5.76 12.80 3.14
CA GLU A 76 -6.29 12.69 1.78
C GLU A 76 -5.62 11.52 1.05
N GLY A 77 -6.42 10.75 0.33
CA GLY A 77 -5.97 9.62 -0.44
C GLY A 77 -7.02 9.23 -1.47
N TYR A 78 -6.84 8.07 -2.07
CA TYR A 78 -7.80 7.53 -3.03
C TYR A 78 -7.82 6.01 -2.98
N VAL A 79 -8.90 5.43 -3.51
CA VAL A 79 -9.03 3.99 -3.77
C VAL A 79 -9.33 3.79 -5.25
N ALA A 80 -8.49 3.01 -5.91
CA ALA A 80 -8.73 2.48 -7.23
C ALA A 80 -9.29 1.05 -7.12
N SER A 81 -10.23 0.70 -7.98
CA SER A 81 -10.71 -0.67 -8.14
C SER A 81 -10.55 -1.13 -9.58
N GLY A 82 -10.28 -2.41 -9.79
CA GLY A 82 -10.10 -2.97 -11.13
C GLY A 82 -10.41 -4.46 -11.20
N VAL A 83 -10.59 -4.92 -12.43
CA VAL A 83 -10.83 -6.34 -12.76
C VAL A 83 -9.80 -6.80 -13.79
N PRO A 84 -9.48 -8.10 -13.88
CA PRO A 84 -8.55 -8.60 -14.88
C PRO A 84 -8.96 -8.20 -16.30
N PHE A 85 -7.98 -7.93 -17.16
CA PHE A 85 -8.26 -7.75 -18.58
C PHE A 85 -8.86 -9.03 -19.18
N PRO A 86 -9.81 -8.90 -20.13
CA PRO A 86 -10.30 -10.06 -20.88
C PRO A 86 -9.16 -10.83 -21.53
N GLY A 87 -9.12 -12.15 -21.32
CA GLY A 87 -8.12 -13.04 -21.90
C GLY A 87 -6.86 -13.29 -21.04
N ILE A 88 -6.71 -12.62 -19.90
CA ILE A 88 -5.71 -13.00 -18.90
C ILE A 88 -6.18 -14.25 -18.17
N THR A 89 -5.46 -15.37 -18.33
CA THR A 89 -5.81 -16.66 -17.72
C THR A 89 -5.02 -16.97 -16.45
N SER A 90 -3.98 -16.18 -16.15
CA SER A 90 -3.17 -16.32 -14.94
C SER A 90 -3.84 -15.74 -13.69
N ILE A 91 -4.93 -15.00 -13.84
CA ILE A 91 -5.68 -14.36 -12.76
C ILE A 91 -7.14 -14.86 -12.87
N PRO A 92 -7.78 -15.31 -11.78
CA PRO A 92 -9.19 -15.69 -11.80
C PRO A 92 -10.06 -14.54 -12.30
N ALA A 93 -10.98 -14.82 -13.22
CA ALA A 93 -11.79 -13.79 -13.91
C ALA A 93 -12.71 -12.98 -12.97
N ASP A 94 -13.03 -13.55 -11.80
CA ASP A 94 -13.83 -12.97 -10.73
C ASP A 94 -12.99 -12.23 -9.67
N THR A 95 -11.67 -12.18 -9.83
CA THR A 95 -10.81 -11.40 -8.94
C THR A 95 -11.12 -9.91 -9.10
N GLN A 96 -11.26 -9.22 -7.98
CA GLN A 96 -11.28 -7.77 -7.93
C GLN A 96 -9.99 -7.31 -7.28
N LEU A 97 -9.33 -6.30 -7.86
CA LEU A 97 -8.20 -5.64 -7.25
C LEU A 97 -8.65 -4.31 -6.71
N PHE A 98 -8.28 -4.02 -5.47
CA PHE A 98 -8.37 -2.70 -4.87
C PHE A 98 -6.97 -2.19 -4.56
N GLU A 99 -6.72 -0.92 -4.81
CA GLU A 99 -5.46 -0.25 -4.46
C GLU A 99 -5.78 1.11 -3.83
N ALA A 100 -5.41 1.28 -2.57
CA ALA A 100 -5.56 2.52 -1.85
C ALA A 100 -4.19 3.16 -1.62
N VAL A 101 -4.09 4.46 -1.87
CA VAL A 101 -2.82 5.20 -1.69
C VAL A 101 -3.08 6.50 -0.95
N TYR A 102 -2.22 6.77 0.03
CA TYR A 102 -2.20 8.02 0.78
C TYR A 102 -0.79 8.31 1.30
N TRP A 103 -0.61 9.49 1.87
CA TRP A 103 0.66 9.97 2.40
C TRP A 103 0.51 10.33 3.88
N LEU A 104 1.45 9.88 4.71
CA LEU A 104 1.40 10.15 6.16
C LEU A 104 1.74 11.61 6.48
N ASP A 105 2.60 12.20 5.68
CA ASP A 105 3.28 13.48 5.92
C ASP A 105 3.15 14.45 4.74
N SER A 106 2.16 14.25 3.87
CA SER A 106 1.91 15.19 2.77
C SER A 106 1.55 16.59 3.28
N GLU A 107 2.21 17.59 2.72
CA GLU A 107 1.98 19.01 2.98
C GLU A 107 1.97 19.81 1.67
N GLU A 108 1.20 20.90 1.63
CA GLU A 108 1.20 21.80 0.47
C GLU A 108 2.56 22.49 0.32
N CYS A 109 3.08 22.51 -0.90
CA CYS A 109 4.30 23.24 -1.21
C CYS A 109 4.03 24.73 -1.40
N GLU A 110 4.84 25.60 -0.80
CA GLU A 110 4.81 27.04 -1.11
C GLU A 110 5.19 27.35 -2.57
N CYS A 111 5.75 26.36 -3.28
CA CYS A 111 6.21 26.46 -4.66
C CYS A 111 5.11 26.34 -5.73
N GLY A 112 3.86 26.04 -5.37
CA GLY A 112 2.76 25.92 -6.33
C GLY A 112 1.60 25.03 -5.85
N PRO A 113 0.66 24.67 -6.73
CA PRO A 113 -0.48 23.81 -6.41
C PRO A 113 -0.08 22.33 -6.36
N VAL A 114 0.99 22.02 -5.65
CA VAL A 114 1.54 20.67 -5.48
C VAL A 114 1.74 20.40 -4.00
N SER A 115 1.68 19.14 -3.63
CA SER A 115 2.01 18.68 -2.29
C SER A 115 3.32 17.90 -2.34
N VAL A 116 4.08 17.96 -1.26
CA VAL A 116 5.31 17.19 -1.08
C VAL A 116 5.22 16.31 0.15
N GLY A 117 5.96 15.21 0.20
CA GLY A 117 5.99 14.30 1.33
C GLY A 117 7.13 13.30 1.22
N THR A 118 7.40 12.58 2.30
CA THR A 118 8.46 11.55 2.34
C THR A 118 7.93 10.16 2.60
N THR A 119 6.70 9.99 3.10
CA THR A 119 6.18 8.67 3.48
C THR A 119 4.85 8.36 2.82
N SER A 120 4.89 7.49 1.79
CA SER A 120 3.69 6.99 1.12
C SER A 120 3.28 5.63 1.65
N VAL A 121 1.99 5.36 1.63
CA VAL A 121 1.41 4.06 1.98
C VAL A 121 0.52 3.61 0.84
N ALA A 122 0.77 2.41 0.35
CA ALA A 122 -0.03 1.72 -0.63
C ALA A 122 -0.62 0.45 -0.01
N ILE A 123 -1.93 0.28 -0.12
CA ILE A 123 -2.66 -0.90 0.34
C ILE A 123 -3.30 -1.55 -0.88
N SER A 124 -2.90 -2.76 -1.23
CA SER A 124 -3.49 -3.52 -2.32
C SER A 124 -4.23 -4.74 -1.78
N SER A 125 -5.40 -5.07 -2.32
CA SER A 125 -6.14 -6.24 -1.87
C SER A 125 -6.98 -6.89 -2.96
N THR A 126 -7.09 -8.21 -2.88
CA THR A 126 -8.03 -9.02 -3.65
C THR A 126 -9.18 -9.58 -2.80
N TYR A 127 -9.31 -9.16 -1.54
CA TYR A 127 -10.48 -9.50 -0.72
C TYR A 127 -11.73 -8.78 -1.25
N PRO A 128 -12.93 -9.29 -0.91
CA PRO A 128 -14.19 -8.59 -1.16
C PRO A 128 -14.17 -7.14 -0.66
N GLU A 129 -14.93 -6.27 -1.33
CA GLU A 129 -14.94 -4.82 -1.09
C GLU A 129 -15.17 -4.46 0.39
N ASP A 130 -16.10 -5.12 1.07
CA ASP A 130 -16.43 -4.87 2.46
C ASP A 130 -15.25 -5.16 3.41
N VAL A 131 -14.53 -6.26 3.17
CA VAL A 131 -13.33 -6.63 3.93
C VAL A 131 -12.20 -5.65 3.64
N THR A 132 -12.00 -5.31 2.36
CA THR A 132 -10.97 -4.36 1.93
C THR A 132 -11.18 -2.97 2.53
N MET A 133 -12.40 -2.45 2.46
CA MET A 133 -12.73 -1.14 3.03
C MET A 133 -12.64 -1.16 4.56
N ASN A 134 -12.99 -2.28 5.21
CA ASN A 134 -12.76 -2.43 6.64
C ASN A 134 -11.27 -2.38 7.00
N LEU A 135 -10.42 -3.06 6.23
CA LEU A 135 -8.97 -2.99 6.39
C LEU A 135 -8.45 -1.55 6.23
N ILE A 136 -8.81 -0.87 5.13
CA ILE A 136 -8.37 0.50 4.84
C ILE A 136 -8.81 1.46 5.96
N ASN A 137 -10.05 1.34 6.45
CA ASN A 137 -10.61 2.23 7.47
C ASN A 137 -10.11 1.94 8.90
N SER A 138 -9.61 0.74 9.16
CA SER A 138 -9.15 0.32 10.50
C SER A 138 -7.63 0.43 10.68
N LEU A 139 -6.87 0.37 9.58
CA LEU A 139 -5.42 0.43 9.62
C LEU A 139 -4.95 1.81 10.06
N LYS A 140 -4.03 1.81 11.03
CA LYS A 140 -3.28 3.01 11.43
C LYS A 140 -1.80 2.76 11.29
N ILE A 141 -1.13 3.60 10.51
CA ILE A 141 0.30 3.49 10.33
C ILE A 141 0.98 4.54 11.19
N VAL A 142 1.75 4.06 12.16
CA VAL A 142 2.53 4.90 13.05
C VAL A 142 4.00 4.60 12.87
N LYS A 143 4.82 5.66 12.79
CA LYS A 143 6.27 5.52 12.84
C LYS A 143 6.65 5.18 14.28
N GLY A 144 7.09 3.95 14.51
CA GLY A 144 7.63 3.57 15.81
C GLY A 144 8.98 4.23 16.04
N GLU A 145 9.27 4.63 17.27
CA GLU A 145 10.66 4.77 17.70
C GLU A 145 11.26 3.36 17.71
N ALA A 146 12.28 3.12 16.87
CA ALA A 146 13.07 1.91 17.01
C ALA A 146 13.68 1.92 18.42
N ALA A 147 13.14 1.11 19.33
CA ALA A 147 13.89 0.72 20.51
C ALA A 147 15.19 0.13 19.97
N ALA A 148 16.31 0.77 20.28
CA ALA A 148 17.62 0.25 19.97
C ALA A 148 17.65 -1.19 20.46
N VAL A 149 17.63 -2.15 19.54
CA VAL A 149 17.86 -3.56 19.87
C VAL A 149 19.34 -3.66 20.18
N VAL A 150 19.69 -3.24 21.40
CA VAL A 150 20.97 -3.61 22.01
C VAL A 150 20.87 -5.11 22.18
N GLY A 151 21.62 -5.83 21.35
CA GLY A 151 21.58 -7.28 21.29
C GLY A 151 21.91 -7.89 22.64
N GLU A 152 20.96 -8.61 23.21
CA GLU A 152 21.22 -9.78 24.02
C GLU A 152 20.34 -10.90 23.47
N GLN A 153 20.99 -11.85 22.78
CA GLN A 153 20.40 -13.16 22.53
C GLN A 153 20.12 -13.80 23.88
N VAL A 154 18.83 -13.87 24.26
CA VAL A 154 18.41 -14.72 25.38
C VAL A 154 18.39 -16.16 24.88
N LEU A 155 19.46 -16.90 25.17
CA LEU A 155 19.45 -18.36 25.05
C LEU A 155 18.48 -18.95 26.08
N PRO A 156 17.69 -19.98 25.73
CA PRO A 156 16.83 -20.66 26.69
C PRO A 156 17.65 -21.47 27.71
N PRO A 157 17.24 -21.51 28.99
CA PRO A 157 17.93 -22.29 30.01
C PRO A 157 17.71 -23.81 29.85
N GLU A 158 18.70 -24.60 30.27
CA GLU A 158 18.68 -26.08 30.34
C GLU A 158 17.62 -26.65 31.28
#